data_AF-A0AAP2WKF4-F1
#
_entry.id   AF-A0AAP2WKF4-F1
#
_cell.length_a   1.000
_cell.length_b   1.000
_cell.length_c   1.000
_cell.angle_alpha   90.00
_cell.angle_beta   90.00
_cell.angle_gamma   90.00
#
_symmetry.space_group_name_H-M   'P 1'
#
loop_
_entity.id
_entity.type
_entity.pdbx_description
1 polymer ?
#
loop_
_entity_poly.entity_id
_entity_poly.type
_entity_poly.pdbx_seq_one_letter_code
_entity_poly.pdbx_strand_id
1 'polypeptide(L)' 'IVGNGYEQATDFLPTDWLTALQALERSTWAREALGAEFMKVFLAIKWREFRTFNAEVGEQDWRWYLTHA' A
#
# COMPACT_ATOMS: atom_id res chain seq x y z
N ILE A 1 -26.06 -2.85 -11.96
CA ILE A 1 -25.94 -2.73 -10.49
C ILE A 1 -26.79 -1.53 -10.09
N VAL A 2 -27.92 -1.76 -9.42
CA VAL A 2 -28.78 -0.69 -8.87
C VAL A 2 -28.90 -0.97 -7.37
N GLY A 3 -28.43 -0.05 -6.54
CA GLY A 3 -28.29 -0.21 -5.10
C GLY A 3 -26.98 0.40 -4.62
N ASN A 4 -27.02 1.13 -3.51
CA ASN A 4 -25.87 1.81 -2.92
C ASN A 4 -24.71 0.82 -2.71
N GLY A 5 -23.66 0.90 -3.53
CA GLY A 5 -22.53 -0.04 -3.48
C GLY A 5 -21.80 -0.06 -2.14
N TYR A 6 -21.95 1.00 -1.33
CA TYR A 6 -21.42 1.07 0.03
C TYR A 6 -22.19 0.21 1.04
N GLU A 7 -23.46 -0.11 0.80
CA GLU A 7 -24.26 -0.97 1.71
C GLU A 7 -23.96 -2.46 1.53
N GLN A 8 -23.31 -2.85 0.43
CA GLN A 8 -23.02 -4.24 0.09
C GLN A 8 -21.53 -4.59 0.19
N ALA A 9 -20.65 -3.59 0.36
CA ALA A 9 -19.21 -3.80 0.46
C ALA A 9 -18.87 -4.43 1.82
N THR A 10 -18.63 -5.74 1.82
CA THR A 10 -18.14 -6.49 2.99
C THR A 10 -16.62 -6.49 3.09
N ASP A 11 -15.96 -6.20 1.97
CA ASP A 11 -14.50 -6.14 1.86
C ASP A 11 -14.01 -4.70 1.95
N PHE A 12 -13.23 -4.41 2.99
CA PHE A 12 -12.63 -3.10 3.20
C PHE A 12 -11.34 -2.94 2.41
N LEU A 13 -11.14 -1.75 1.85
CA LEU A 13 -9.86 -1.40 1.25
C LEU A 13 -8.77 -1.34 2.34
N PRO A 14 -7.55 -1.81 2.04
CA PRO A 14 -6.42 -1.63 2.92
C PRO A 14 -6.22 -0.14 3.26
N THR A 15 -6.07 0.17 4.55
CA THR A 15 -5.86 1.53 5.05
C THR A 15 -4.38 1.86 5.25
N ASP A 16 -3.51 0.87 5.12
CA ASP A 16 -2.06 1.02 5.20
C ASP A 16 -1.37 0.58 3.89
N TRP A 17 -0.21 1.18 3.65
CA TRP A 17 0.54 0.99 2.41
C TRP A 17 1.04 -0.45 2.25
N LEU A 18 1.47 -1.10 3.33
CA LEU A 18 2.02 -2.46 3.25
C LEU A 18 0.94 -3.46 2.84
N THR A 19 -0.22 -3.41 3.50
CA THR A 19 -1.36 -4.27 3.19
C THR A 19 -1.87 -4.01 1.77
N ALA A 20 -1.87 -2.75 1.31
CA ALA A 20 -2.23 -2.41 -0.07
C ALA A 20 -1.30 -3.06 -1.11
N LEU A 21 0.03 -3.01 -0.89
CA LEU A 21 1.00 -3.65 -1.80
C LEU A 21 0.86 -5.17 -1.80
N GLN A 22 0.65 -5.77 -0.63
CA GLN A 22 0.44 -7.22 -0.51
C GLN A 22 -0.88 -7.69 -1.14
N ALA A 23 -1.93 -6.88 -1.07
CA ALA A 23 -3.20 -7.16 -1.73
C ALA A 23 -3.06 -7.05 -3.26
N LEU A 24 -2.37 -6.02 -3.74
CA LEU A 24 -2.13 -5.82 -5.17
C LEU A 24 -1.30 -6.95 -5.78
N GLU A 25 -0.26 -7.43 -5.08
CA GLU A 25 0.59 -8.53 -5.54
C GLU A 25 -0.18 -9.85 -5.74
N ARG A 26 -1.19 -10.08 -4.89
CA ARG A 26 -2.07 -11.26 -4.93
C ARG A 26 -3.25 -11.12 -5.89
N SER A 27 -3.51 -9.93 -6.42
CA SER A 27 -4.67 -9.68 -7.28
C SER A 27 -4.44 -10.21 -8.71
N THR A 28 -5.14 -11.30 -9.05
CA THR A 28 -5.19 -11.82 -10.42
C THR A 28 -5.90 -10.85 -11.35
N TRP A 29 -7.00 -10.24 -10.88
CA TRP A 29 -7.73 -9.22 -11.62
C TRP A 29 -6.83 -8.05 -12.04
N ALA A 30 -6.03 -7.51 -11.11
CA ALA A 30 -5.15 -6.38 -11.42
C ALA A 30 -4.06 -6.76 -12.43
N ARG A 31 -3.56 -8.00 -12.37
CA ARG A 31 -2.56 -8.52 -13.30
C ARG A 31 -3.13 -8.65 -14.72
N GLU A 32 -4.38 -9.07 -14.84
CA GLU A 32 -5.08 -9.19 -16.13
C GLU A 32 -5.46 -7.82 -16.70
N ALA A 33 -6.01 -6.93 -15.86
CA ALA A 33 -6.47 -5.62 -16.28
C ALA A 33 -5.34 -4.65 -16.66
N LEU A 34 -4.21 -4.70 -15.94
CA LEU A 34 -3.09 -3.77 -16.13
C LEU A 34 -1.92 -4.39 -16.91
N GLY A 35 -1.91 -5.72 -17.07
CA GLY A 35 -0.86 -6.46 -17.74
C GLY A 35 0.24 -6.93 -16.78
N ALA A 36 0.66 -8.18 -16.96
CA ALA A 36 1.62 -8.84 -16.08
C ALA A 36 3.00 -8.16 -16.08
N GLU A 37 3.49 -7.69 -17.23
CA GLU A 37 4.81 -7.04 -17.31
C GLU A 37 4.80 -5.65 -16.66
N PHE A 38 3.72 -4.88 -16.83
CA PHE A 38 3.55 -3.63 -16.11
C PHE A 38 3.52 -3.86 -14.60
N MET A 39 2.75 -4.85 -14.14
CA MET A 39 2.60 -5.16 -12.73
C MET A 39 3.94 -5.52 -12.07
N LYS A 40 4.82 -6.25 -12.77
CA LYS A 40 6.17 -6.57 -12.27
C LYS A 40 6.98 -5.31 -11.97
N VAL A 41 7.05 -4.39 -12.94
CA VAL A 41 7.85 -3.16 -12.81
C VAL A 41 7.23 -2.21 -11.78
N PHE A 42 5.91 -2.06 -11.80
CA PHE A 42 5.18 -1.19 -10.87
C PHE A 42 5.37 -1.65 -9.42
N LEU A 43 5.17 -2.94 -9.12
CA LEU A 43 5.37 -3.47 -7.77
C LEU A 43 6.83 -3.33 -7.31
N ALA A 44 7.80 -3.56 -8.18
CA ALA A 44 9.21 -3.39 -7.84
C ALA A 44 9.53 -1.94 -7.42
N ILE A 45 9.01 -0.96 -8.15
CA ILE A 45 9.16 0.46 -7.81
C ILE A 45 8.50 0.76 -6.47
N LYS A 46 7.25 0.31 -6.26
CA LYS A 46 6.51 0.59 -5.03
C LYS A 46 7.12 -0.05 -3.79
N TRP A 47 7.69 -1.25 -3.92
CA TRP A 47 8.46 -1.86 -2.83
C TRP A 47 9.73 -1.06 -2.51
N ARG A 48 10.40 -0.50 -3.52
CA ARG A 48 11.56 0.36 -3.30
C ARG A 48 11.19 1.67 -2.61
N GLU A 49 10.11 2.31 -3.04
CA GLU A 49 9.56 3.51 -2.39
C GLU A 49 9.21 3.23 -0.93
N PHE A 50 8.46 2.15 -0.67
CA PHE A 50 8.09 1.74 0.67
C PHE A 50 9.32 1.54 1.57
N ARG A 51 10.34 0.81 1.10
CA ARG A 51 11.58 0.59 1.86
C ARG A 51 12.35 1.87 2.12
N THR A 52 12.40 2.78 1.15
CA THR A 52 13.11 4.06 1.31
C THR A 52 12.40 4.91 2.35
N PHE A 53 11.07 5.03 2.25
CA PHE A 53 10.26 5.76 3.21
C PHE A 53 10.37 5.20 4.63
N ASN A 54 10.34 3.87 4.80
CA ASN A 54 10.46 3.25 6.13
C ASN A 54 11.90 3.23 6.68
N ALA A 55 12.91 3.50 5.85
CA ALA A 55 14.30 3.62 6.29
C ALA A 55 14.61 5.02 6.83
N GLU A 56 13.79 6.03 6.50
CA GLU A 56 13.93 7.37 7.02
C GLU A 56 13.41 7.44 8.45
N VAL A 57 14.30 7.70 9.41
CA VAL A 57 13.91 8.04 10.78
C VAL A 57 13.18 9.37 10.72
N GLY A 58 11.89 9.36 11.02
CA GLY A 58 11.04 10.52 10.89
C GLY A 58 11.43 11.63 11.87
N GLU A 59 11.08 12.88 11.54
CA GLU A 59 11.38 14.02 12.41
C GLU A 59 10.74 13.92 13.81
N GLN A 60 9.65 13.17 13.93
CA GLN A 60 9.02 12.85 15.21
C GLN A 60 9.89 11.98 16.12
N ASP A 61 10.65 11.04 15.57
CA ASP A 61 11.48 10.15 16.37
C ASP A 61 12.59 10.94 17.06
N TRP A 62 13.27 11.84 16.35
CA TRP A 62 14.29 12.69 16.98
C TRP A 62 13.69 13.64 18.02
N ARG A 63 12.50 14.20 17.76
CA ARG A 63 11.81 15.07 18.73
C ARG A 63 11.43 14.31 19.98
N TRP A 64 10.98 13.06 19.84
CA TRP A 64 10.62 12.22 20.97
C TRP A 64 11.86 11.88 21.81
N TYR A 65 12.95 11.42 21.19
CA TYR A 65 14.19 11.09 21.89
C TYR A 65 14.87 12.29 22.56
N LEU A 66 14.79 13.50 22.00
CA LEU A 66 15.43 14.69 22.57
C LEU A 66 14.61 15.40 23.66
N THR A 67 13.29 15.17 23.72
CA THR A 67 12.40 15.86 24.66
C THR A 67 12.02 15.01 25.87
N HIS A 68 12.16 13.68 25.79
CA HIS A 68 11.74 12.73 26.83
C HIS A 68 12.87 11.83 27.37
N ALA A 69 14.15 12.18 27.13
CA ALA A 69 15.32 11.50 27.71
C ALA A 69 15.75 12.11 29.05
#